data_AF-A0A2V9N704-F1
#
_entry.id   AF-A0A2V9N704-F1
#
_cell.length_a   1.000
_cell.length_b   1.000
_cell.length_c   1.000
_cell.angle_alpha   90.00
_cell.angle_beta   90.00
_cell.angle_gamma   90.00
#
_symmetry.space_group_name_H-M   'P 1'
#
loop_
_entity.id
_entity.type
_entity.pdbx_description
1 polymer ?
#
loop_
_entity_poly.entity_id
_entity_poly.type
_entity_poly.pdbx_seq_one_letter_code
_entity_poly.pdbx_strand_id
1 'polypeptide(L)'
;MPAYAYVLIATGMLVWFYPFIPAHRGTTPASVVNSRSRWGVLLQVLAFSLLWQGHFWERSLPSWRGAASLVLFLLAAALSWTSCRALAGQLRIDAALGAEHRLVQSGPYALVRNPIYTSMLLVLCATGIIVALWQFFLLALLLFVAGTEIRVR
;
A
#
# COMPACT_ATOMS: atom_id res chain seq x y z
N MET A 1 19.08 -14.83 5.43
CA MET A 1 18.21 -14.40 4.31
C MET A 1 18.99 -14.38 3.01
N PRO A 2 18.45 -14.94 1.92
CA PRO A 2 19.10 -14.87 0.62
C PRO A 2 18.97 -13.47 -0.01
N ALA A 3 20.00 -13.04 -0.74
CA ALA A 3 20.06 -11.70 -1.34
C ALA A 3 18.87 -11.38 -2.26
N TYR A 4 18.34 -12.38 -2.98
CA TYR A 4 17.19 -12.20 -3.88
C TYR A 4 15.93 -11.72 -3.15
N ALA A 5 15.78 -11.99 -1.85
CA ALA A 5 14.62 -11.56 -1.07
C ALA A 5 14.56 -10.04 -0.96
N TYR A 6 15.72 -9.40 -0.75
CA TYR A 6 15.84 -7.94 -0.71
C TYR A 6 15.58 -7.31 -2.07
N VAL A 7 16.11 -7.93 -3.13
CA VAL A 7 15.86 -7.50 -4.51
C VAL A 7 14.38 -7.61 -4.85
N LEU A 8 13.72 -8.70 -4.46
CA LEU A 8 12.28 -8.90 -4.66
C LEU A 8 11.45 -7.82 -3.96
N ILE A 9 11.74 -7.51 -2.68
CA ILE A 9 11.04 -6.45 -1.95
C ILE A 9 11.30 -5.09 -2.60
N ALA A 10 12.56 -4.76 -2.90
CA ALA A 10 12.92 -3.47 -3.47
C ALA A 10 12.28 -3.25 -4.86
N THR A 11 12.38 -4.24 -5.74
CA THR A 11 11.76 -4.19 -7.08
C THR A 11 10.24 -4.16 -6.99
N GLY A 12 9.64 -4.99 -6.14
CA GLY A 12 8.20 -4.98 -5.89
C GLY A 12 7.69 -3.63 -5.41
N MET A 13 8.38 -3.00 -4.45
CA MET A 13 8.08 -1.66 -3.96
C MET A 13 8.21 -0.59 -5.05
N LEU A 14 9.29 -0.61 -5.83
CA LEU A 14 9.52 0.36 -6.90
C LEU A 14 8.46 0.26 -8.00
N VAL A 15 8.16 -0.96 -8.46
CA VAL A 15 7.15 -1.21 -9.50
C VAL A 15 5.75 -0.83 -9.01
N TRP A 16 5.43 -1.14 -7.76
CA TRP A 16 4.18 -0.77 -7.13
C TRP A 16 4.02 0.75 -6.94
N PHE A 17 5.10 1.45 -6.56
CA PHE A 17 5.07 2.89 -6.27
C PHE A 17 5.10 3.77 -7.53
N TYR A 18 5.72 3.29 -8.61
CA TYR A 18 5.86 4.03 -9.87
C TYR A 18 4.59 4.76 -10.37
N PRO A 19 3.40 4.14 -10.48
CA PRO A 19 2.21 4.76 -11.06
C PRO A 19 1.65 5.92 -10.22
N PHE A 20 2.02 6.02 -8.93
CA PHE A 20 1.58 7.11 -8.05
C PHE A 20 2.21 8.46 -8.45
N ILE A 21 3.45 8.45 -8.94
CA ILE A 21 4.20 9.66 -9.33
C ILE A 21 3.47 10.43 -10.44
N PRO A 22 3.17 9.85 -11.63
CA PRO A 22 2.45 10.57 -12.67
C PRO A 22 1.00 10.87 -12.27
N ALA A 23 0.35 9.99 -11.51
CA ALA A 23 -1.03 10.20 -11.08
C ALA A 23 -1.20 11.38 -10.12
N HIS A 24 -0.18 11.67 -9.30
CA HIS A 24 -0.19 12.80 -8.35
C HIS A 24 0.22 14.13 -8.98
N ARG A 25 1.04 14.14 -10.05
CA ARG A 25 1.50 15.39 -10.70
C ARG A 25 0.37 16.26 -11.26
N GLY A 26 -0.81 15.68 -11.51
CA GLY A 26 -1.97 16.40 -12.07
C GLY A 26 -2.94 16.98 -11.03
N THR A 27 -2.73 16.79 -9.72
CA THR A 27 -3.72 17.22 -8.73
C THR A 27 -3.58 18.69 -8.33
N THR A 28 -4.66 19.46 -8.52
CA THR A 28 -4.84 20.81 -7.99
C THR A 28 -4.86 20.81 -6.44
N PRO A 29 -4.31 21.84 -5.76
CA PRO A 29 -4.30 21.93 -4.31
C PRO A 29 -5.70 21.76 -3.67
N ALA A 30 -5.71 21.09 -2.50
CA ALA A 30 -6.89 20.81 -1.71
C ALA A 30 -7.49 22.10 -1.09
N SER A 31 -8.82 22.23 -1.11
CA SER A 31 -9.52 23.32 -0.40
C SER A 31 -9.86 22.98 1.05
N VAL A 32 -9.94 21.69 1.40
CA VAL A 32 -10.22 21.20 2.77
C VAL A 32 -9.35 19.98 3.07
N VAL A 33 -8.55 20.05 4.15
CA VAL A 33 -7.70 18.94 4.62
C VAL A 33 -8.29 18.39 5.92
N ASN A 34 -8.62 17.10 5.95
CA ASN A 34 -9.07 16.45 7.18
C ASN A 34 -7.86 16.04 8.04
N SER A 35 -7.61 16.78 9.12
CA SER A 35 -6.51 16.51 10.07
C SER A 35 -6.53 15.10 10.68
N ARG A 36 -7.70 14.42 10.75
CA ARG A 36 -7.82 13.05 11.25
C ARG A 36 -7.15 12.03 10.31
N SER A 37 -7.10 12.31 9.01
CA SER A 37 -6.44 11.44 8.02
C SER A 37 -4.95 11.25 8.31
N ARG A 38 -4.30 12.26 8.92
CA ARG A 38 -2.88 12.22 9.30
C ARG A 38 -2.60 11.14 10.34
N TRP A 39 -3.54 10.88 11.27
CA TRP A 39 -3.42 9.77 12.21
C TRP A 39 -3.49 8.42 11.51
N GLY A 40 -4.35 8.28 10.50
CA GLY A 40 -4.41 7.06 9.71
C GLY A 40 -3.12 6.81 8.90
N VAL A 41 -2.52 7.87 8.35
CA VAL A 41 -1.19 7.78 7.70
C VAL A 41 -0.12 7.36 8.72
N LEU A 42 -0.10 7.95 9.91
CA LEU A 42 0.83 7.57 10.97
C LEU A 42 0.70 6.09 11.33
N LEU A 43 -0.51 5.58 11.50
CA LEU A 43 -0.76 4.16 11.80
C LEU A 43 -0.27 3.24 10.67
N GLN A 44 -0.43 3.63 9.41
CA GLN A 44 0.08 2.86 8.27
C GLN A 44 1.62 2.86 8.23
N VAL A 45 2.27 4.00 8.51
CA VAL A 45 3.74 4.07 8.63
C VAL A 45 4.22 3.15 9.75
N LEU A 46 3.58 3.20 10.92
CA LEU A 46 3.89 2.31 12.04
C LEU A 46 3.70 0.83 11.68
N ALA A 47 2.61 0.49 10.97
CA ALA A 47 2.37 -0.87 10.50
C ALA A 47 3.51 -1.40 9.60
N PHE A 48 3.97 -0.59 8.63
CA PHE A 48 5.09 -0.98 7.78
C PHE A 48 6.40 -1.09 8.55
N SER A 49 6.69 -0.17 9.47
CA SER A 49 7.89 -0.22 10.32
C SER A 49 7.93 -1.47 11.19
N LEU A 50 6.79 -1.89 11.75
CA LEU A 50 6.69 -3.08 12.60
C LEU A 50 7.14 -4.37 11.90
N LEU A 51 6.98 -4.48 10.58
CA LEU A 51 7.39 -5.67 9.84
C LEU A 51 8.89 -5.97 9.95
N TRP A 52 9.70 -4.94 10.24
CA TRP A 52 11.16 -5.01 10.23
C TRP A 52 11.78 -5.21 11.62
N GLN A 53 10.98 -5.30 12.69
CA GLN A 53 11.46 -5.32 14.08
C GLN A 53 12.10 -6.64 14.54
N GLY A 54 12.22 -7.62 13.66
CA GLY A 54 12.79 -8.93 13.97
C GLY A 54 14.17 -9.17 13.37
N HIS A 55 14.84 -10.22 13.83
CA HIS A 55 16.07 -10.74 13.22
C HIS A 55 15.73 -11.49 11.91
N PHE A 56 15.27 -10.76 10.90
CA PHE A 56 14.87 -11.37 9.62
C PHE A 56 16.10 -11.79 8.81
N TRP A 57 17.22 -11.07 8.94
CA TRP A 57 18.47 -11.33 8.23
C TRP A 57 19.06 -12.73 8.50
N GLU A 58 18.84 -13.31 9.67
CA GLU A 58 19.32 -14.64 10.04
C GLU A 58 18.45 -15.79 9.50
N ARG A 59 17.21 -15.53 9.08
CA ARG A 59 16.27 -16.59 8.71
C ARG A 59 16.51 -17.09 7.28
N SER A 60 16.33 -18.38 7.07
CA SER A 60 16.18 -18.96 5.73
C SER A 60 14.80 -18.62 5.17
N LEU A 61 14.71 -18.39 3.86
CA LEU A 61 13.44 -18.11 3.18
C LEU A 61 13.03 -19.35 2.36
N PRO A 62 12.03 -20.12 2.82
CA PRO A 62 11.40 -21.14 2.00
C PRO A 62 10.96 -20.59 0.64
N SER A 63 11.17 -21.35 -0.43
CA SER A 63 10.84 -20.95 -1.80
C SER A 63 9.37 -20.55 -1.98
N TRP A 64 8.45 -21.24 -1.30
CA TRP A 64 7.02 -20.95 -1.35
C TRP A 64 6.69 -19.55 -0.79
N ARG A 65 7.41 -19.07 0.24
CA ARG A 65 7.22 -17.70 0.79
C ARG A 65 7.67 -16.65 -0.21
N GLY A 66 8.76 -16.92 -0.93
CA GLY A 66 9.23 -16.07 -2.02
C GLY A 66 8.22 -16.01 -3.17
N ALA A 67 7.71 -17.17 -3.61
CA ALA A 67 6.71 -17.25 -4.67
C ALA A 67 5.39 -16.56 -4.27
N ALA A 68 4.91 -16.79 -3.05
CA ALA A 68 3.71 -16.12 -2.53
C ALA A 68 3.90 -14.59 -2.48
N SER A 69 5.05 -14.12 -2.00
CA SER A 69 5.37 -12.69 -1.97
C SER A 69 5.42 -12.08 -3.37
N LEU A 70 6.01 -12.77 -4.34
CA LEU A 70 6.03 -12.34 -5.74
C LEU A 70 4.60 -12.19 -6.30
N VAL A 71 3.73 -13.17 -6.10
CA VAL A 71 2.33 -13.10 -6.55
C VAL A 71 1.61 -11.91 -5.90
N LEU A 72 1.79 -11.70 -4.60
CA LEU A 72 1.18 -10.57 -3.89
C LEU A 72 1.69 -9.22 -4.40
N PHE A 73 2.99 -9.08 -4.68
CA PHE A 73 3.54 -7.87 -5.29
C PHE A 73 3.01 -7.63 -6.70
N LEU A 74 2.86 -8.68 -7.52
CA LEU A 74 2.29 -8.56 -8.87
C LEU A 74 0.82 -8.10 -8.82
N LEU A 75 0.02 -8.67 -7.90
CA LEU A 75 -1.36 -8.23 -7.68
C LEU A 75 -1.44 -6.80 -7.15
N ALA A 76 -0.57 -6.44 -6.21
CA ALA A 76 -0.47 -5.08 -5.70
C ALA A 76 -0.11 -4.08 -6.83
N ALA A 77 0.87 -4.42 -7.66
CA ALA A 77 1.28 -3.63 -8.81
C ALA A 77 0.14 -3.49 -9.83
N ALA A 78 -0.56 -4.57 -10.17
CA ALA A 78 -1.71 -4.53 -11.07
C ALA A 78 -2.80 -3.58 -10.55
N LEU A 79 -3.15 -3.67 -9.26
CA LEU A 79 -4.15 -2.79 -8.63
C LEU A 79 -3.68 -1.33 -8.57
N SER A 80 -2.43 -1.06 -8.19
CA SER A 80 -1.91 0.32 -8.12
C SER A 80 -1.90 0.98 -9.49
N TRP A 81 -1.42 0.29 -10.52
CA TRP A 81 -1.37 0.82 -11.89
C TRP A 81 -2.77 1.05 -12.46
N THR A 82 -3.67 0.07 -12.36
CA THR A 82 -5.04 0.20 -12.87
C THR A 82 -5.83 1.27 -12.12
N SER A 83 -5.64 1.37 -10.80
CA SER A 83 -6.32 2.39 -9.98
C SER A 83 -5.79 3.79 -10.26
N CYS A 84 -4.46 3.97 -10.31
CA CYS A 84 -3.83 5.25 -10.62
C CYS A 84 -4.19 5.74 -12.03
N ARG A 85 -4.27 4.84 -13.01
CA ARG A 85 -4.77 5.18 -14.36
C ARG A 85 -6.25 5.61 -14.33
N ALA A 86 -7.09 4.90 -13.58
CA ALA A 86 -8.50 5.27 -13.45
C ALA A 86 -8.70 6.63 -12.75
N LEU A 87 -7.80 6.99 -11.81
CA LEU A 87 -7.83 8.26 -11.09
C LEU A 87 -7.17 9.43 -11.83
N ALA A 88 -6.47 9.20 -12.94
CA ALA A 88 -5.57 10.14 -13.61
C ALA A 88 -5.86 11.63 -13.33
N GLY A 89 -5.02 12.26 -12.49
CA GLY A 89 -5.13 13.68 -12.11
C GLY A 89 -5.97 14.01 -10.87
N GLN A 90 -6.64 13.04 -10.25
CA GLN A 90 -7.47 13.20 -9.05
C GLN A 90 -6.92 12.49 -7.80
N LEU A 91 -5.75 11.85 -7.92
CA LEU A 91 -5.12 11.08 -6.83
C LEU A 91 -4.51 12.00 -5.77
N ARG A 92 -5.19 12.09 -4.62
CA ARG A 92 -4.73 12.86 -3.46
C ARG A 92 -4.27 11.95 -2.33
N ILE A 93 -3.18 12.38 -1.68
CA ILE A 93 -2.62 11.71 -0.51
C ILE A 93 -3.51 11.99 0.72
N ASP A 94 -3.98 13.23 0.85
CA ASP A 94 -4.95 13.63 1.85
C ASP A 94 -6.38 13.34 1.40
N ALA A 95 -7.25 13.00 2.37
CA ALA A 95 -8.69 12.98 2.18
C ALA A 95 -9.21 14.41 1.98
N ALA A 96 -8.97 14.93 0.78
CA ALA A 96 -9.26 16.28 0.39
C ALA A 96 -10.17 16.28 -0.84
N LEU A 97 -11.37 16.81 -0.68
CA LEU A 97 -12.32 17.03 -1.77
C LEU A 97 -11.97 18.35 -2.46
N GLY A 98 -11.86 18.33 -3.78
CA GLY A 98 -11.71 19.53 -4.60
C GLY A 98 -13.05 19.86 -5.21
N ALA A 99 -13.25 21.11 -5.60
CA ALA A 99 -14.48 21.55 -6.26
C ALA A 99 -14.80 20.75 -7.54
N GLU A 100 -13.79 20.13 -8.17
CA GLU A 100 -13.93 19.34 -9.41
C GLU A 100 -13.74 17.82 -9.25
N HIS A 101 -13.82 17.29 -8.02
CA HIS A 101 -13.71 15.83 -7.80
C HIS A 101 -14.91 15.10 -8.42
N ARG A 102 -14.66 14.25 -9.42
CA ARG A 102 -15.68 13.33 -9.96
C ARG A 102 -15.50 11.96 -9.33
N LEU A 103 -16.61 11.31 -8.99
CA LEU A 103 -16.58 9.94 -8.51
C LEU A 103 -16.15 9.01 -9.66
N VAL A 104 -14.97 8.40 -9.54
CA VAL A 104 -14.49 7.38 -10.48
C VAL A 104 -15.12 6.04 -10.13
N GLN A 105 -15.84 5.44 -11.08
CA GLN A 105 -16.48 4.12 -10.94
C GLN A 105 -15.97 3.09 -11.95
N SER A 106 -15.01 3.46 -12.81
CA SER A 106 -14.44 2.58 -13.83
C SER A 106 -13.23 1.79 -13.32
N GLY A 107 -12.96 0.64 -13.93
CA GLY A 107 -11.80 -0.18 -13.61
C GLY A 107 -11.93 -0.84 -12.23
N PRO A 108 -10.88 -0.88 -11.39
CA PRO A 108 -10.91 -1.52 -10.08
C PRO A 108 -11.98 -0.94 -9.13
N TYR A 109 -12.33 0.34 -9.33
CA TYR A 109 -13.34 1.05 -8.55
C TYR A 109 -14.76 0.52 -8.77
N ALA A 110 -15.00 -0.25 -9.84
CA ALA A 110 -16.26 -0.96 -10.06
C ALA A 110 -16.43 -2.17 -9.13
N LEU A 111 -15.32 -2.73 -8.63
CA LEU A 111 -15.30 -3.94 -7.80
C LEU A 111 -15.14 -3.63 -6.32
N VAL A 112 -14.23 -2.69 -6.00
CA VAL A 112 -13.88 -2.34 -4.62
C VAL A 112 -13.83 -0.83 -4.48
N ARG A 113 -14.38 -0.28 -3.40
CA ARG A 113 -14.45 1.18 -3.16
C ARG A 113 -13.08 1.83 -2.98
N ASN A 114 -12.11 1.09 -2.43
CA ASN A 114 -10.78 1.61 -2.07
C ASN A 114 -9.64 0.70 -2.58
N PRO A 115 -9.49 0.53 -3.90
CA PRO A 115 -8.56 -0.44 -4.48
C PRO A 115 -7.09 -0.09 -4.23
N ILE A 116 -6.76 1.19 -3.98
CA ILE A 116 -5.41 1.62 -3.58
C ILE A 116 -5.05 1.12 -2.17
N TYR A 117 -5.97 1.19 -1.20
CA TYR A 117 -5.73 0.63 0.13
C TYR A 117 -5.65 -0.89 0.09
N THR A 118 -6.43 -1.55 -0.76
CA THR A 118 -6.27 -2.99 -1.03
C THR A 118 -4.88 -3.30 -1.58
N SER A 119 -4.39 -2.50 -2.54
CA SER A 119 -3.03 -2.63 -3.08
C SER A 119 -1.95 -2.46 -1.99
N MET A 120 -2.08 -1.45 -1.13
CA MET A 120 -1.18 -1.25 0.02
C MET A 120 -1.20 -2.43 1.00
N LEU A 121 -2.36 -3.01 1.27
CA LEU A 121 -2.50 -4.20 2.11
C LEU A 121 -1.75 -5.40 1.52
N LEU A 122 -1.83 -5.59 0.20
CA LEU A 122 -1.10 -6.66 -0.48
C LEU A 122 0.42 -6.47 -0.36
N VAL A 123 0.93 -5.23 -0.42
CA VAL A 123 2.35 -4.92 -0.17
C VAL A 123 2.75 -5.23 1.27
N LEU A 124 1.91 -4.88 2.24
CA LEU A 124 2.12 -5.22 3.65
C LEU A 124 2.24 -6.75 3.83
N CYS A 125 1.32 -7.51 3.23
CA CYS A 125 1.34 -8.98 3.23
C CYS A 125 2.56 -9.55 2.52
N ALA A 126 2.90 -9.05 1.33
CA ALA A 126 4.04 -9.51 0.53
C ALA A 126 5.36 -9.33 1.30
N THR A 127 5.51 -8.17 1.96
CA THR A 127 6.67 -7.84 2.78
C THR A 127 6.68 -8.67 4.07
N GLY A 128 5.54 -8.74 4.77
CA GLY A 128 5.39 -9.47 6.03
C GLY A 128 5.67 -10.96 5.89
N ILE A 129 5.24 -11.60 4.79
CA ILE A 129 5.56 -12.99 4.48
C ILE A 129 7.06 -13.22 4.32
N ILE A 130 7.86 -12.22 3.94
CA ILE A 130 9.32 -12.37 3.86
C ILE A 130 9.97 -12.09 5.22
N VAL A 131 9.72 -10.92 5.82
CA VAL A 131 10.56 -10.41 6.92
C VAL A 131 9.94 -10.52 8.31
N ALA A 132 8.61 -10.51 8.44
CA ALA A 132 7.98 -10.32 9.74
C ALA A 132 8.01 -11.58 10.62
N LEU A 133 8.03 -11.39 11.94
CA LEU A 133 7.53 -12.41 12.87
C LEU A 133 6.01 -12.37 12.87
N TRP A 134 5.37 -13.51 13.14
CA TRP A 134 3.90 -13.60 13.11
C TRP A 134 3.22 -12.59 14.06
N GLN A 135 3.80 -12.32 15.23
CA GLN A 135 3.28 -11.34 16.20
C GLN A 135 3.29 -9.91 15.64
N PHE A 136 4.42 -9.48 15.07
CA PHE A 136 4.54 -8.16 14.46
C PHE A 136 3.70 -8.05 13.19
N PHE A 137 3.55 -9.13 12.43
CA PHE A 137 2.67 -9.17 11.27
C PHE A 137 1.21 -8.94 11.66
N LEU A 138 0.72 -9.63 12.69
CA LEU A 138 -0.66 -9.43 13.17
C LEU A 138 -0.86 -8.01 13.71
N LEU A 139 0.09 -7.49 14.50
CA LEU A 139 0.00 -6.13 14.99
C LEU A 139 0.02 -5.10 13.83
N ALA A 140 0.90 -5.30 12.85
CA ALA A 140 0.95 -4.46 11.66
C ALA A 140 -0.37 -4.51 10.87
N LEU A 141 -0.98 -5.69 10.73
CA LEU A 141 -2.27 -5.84 10.07
C LEU A 141 -3.37 -5.07 10.80
N LEU A 142 -3.43 -5.17 12.12
CA LEU A 142 -4.41 -4.44 12.95
C LEU A 142 -4.23 -2.92 12.82
N LEU A 143 -2.99 -2.43 12.93
CA LEU A 143 -2.70 -0.99 12.77
C LEU A 143 -3.00 -0.51 11.36
N PHE A 144 -2.71 -1.30 10.33
CA PHE A 144 -3.01 -0.97 8.95
C PHE A 144 -4.52 -0.85 8.71
N VAL A 145 -5.31 -1.80 9.22
CA VAL A 145 -6.78 -1.77 9.11
C VAL A 145 -7.34 -0.58 9.87
N ALA A 146 -6.91 -0.36 11.11
CA ALA A 146 -7.34 0.80 11.90
C ALA A 146 -7.00 2.13 11.22
N GLY A 147 -5.78 2.25 10.68
CA GLY A 147 -5.36 3.43 9.93
C GLY A 147 -6.17 3.64 8.66
N THR A 148 -6.51 2.56 7.96
CA THR A 148 -7.34 2.62 6.75
C THR A 148 -8.78 3.03 7.07
N GLU A 149 -9.38 2.50 8.14
CA GLU A 149 -10.71 2.92 8.60
C GLU A 149 -10.75 4.42 8.94
N ILE A 150 -9.72 4.96 9.61
CA ILE A 150 -9.61 6.40 9.91
C ILE A 150 -9.47 7.25 8.63
N ARG A 151 -8.85 6.72 7.58
CA ARG A 151 -8.66 7.45 6.31
C ARG A 151 -9.90 7.42 5.41
N VAL A 152 -10.77 6.42 5.58
CA VAL A 152 -11.98 6.22 4.77
C VAL A 152 -13.22 6.85 5.40
N ARG A 153 -13.26 6.99 6.74
CA ARG A 153 -14.35 7.62 7.51
C ARG A 153 -14.12 9.10 7.76
#